data_AF-A0A2I0IHA1-F1
#
_entry.id   AF-A0A2I0IHA1-F1
#
_cell.length_a   1.000
_cell.length_b   1.000
_cell.length_c   1.000
_cell.angle_alpha   90.00
_cell.angle_beta   90.00
_cell.angle_gamma   90.00
#
_symmetry.space_group_name_H-M   'P 1'
#
loop_
_entity.id
_entity.type
_entity.pdbx_description
1 polymer ?
#
loop_
_entity_poly.entity_id
_entity_poly.type
_entity_poly.pdbx_seq_one_letter_code
_entity_poly.pdbx_strand_id
1 'polypeptide(L)'
;MAWGVALWSLATLLTPWAANHSTLALLAIRAFFGLAEGVALPSMSTLSSRWFPTHERASAVAVSMAGFHLGNVVGLILTPIMMSSLGVSSPFTFFSSLGLVWLTTWVYGVTTNPQDSPFISKSELRLIQDGKSESSVKKNKFPPLRHLLSKLPTWAIIFANITNNWGYFVLLSWMPVYFKTVFNVNLKQAAWFSAVPWGTMAISGYIAGAASDRLIKAGYSLTLVRKIMQSIGFIGPGIALLCLNYANSAVTAAVYITAALSLSSFSQAGFLLNIQDIAPQCAGFLHGIANSAGTFAAIVSTIGTGYFVQWLGSFQAFLTLTAALYFITAVFWNLYATGERVF
;
A
#
# COMPACT_ATOMS: atom_id res chain seq x y z
N MET A 1 7.07 10.89 -12.67
CA MET A 1 7.10 11.39 -11.27
C MET A 1 6.90 12.90 -11.18
N ALA A 2 7.84 13.75 -11.63
CA ALA A 2 7.75 15.22 -11.48
C ALA A 2 6.38 15.82 -11.86
N TRP A 3 5.88 15.49 -13.06
CA TRP A 3 4.54 15.91 -13.49
C TRP A 3 3.42 15.42 -12.55
N GLY A 4 3.47 14.17 -12.09
CA GLY A 4 2.50 13.65 -11.12
C GLY A 4 2.49 14.48 -9.85
N VAL A 5 3.67 14.80 -9.31
CA VAL A 5 3.82 15.59 -8.08
C VAL A 5 3.27 17.00 -8.25
N ALA A 6 3.63 17.66 -9.35
CA ALA A 6 3.13 18.99 -9.67
C ALA A 6 1.59 19.01 -9.71
N LEU A 7 1.00 18.04 -10.41
CA LEU A 7 -0.44 17.96 -10.61
C LEU A 7 -1.20 17.59 -9.32
N TRP A 8 -0.73 16.62 -8.53
CA TRP A 8 -1.39 16.29 -7.27
C TRP A 8 -1.22 17.40 -6.24
N SER A 9 -0.07 18.09 -6.20
CA SER A 9 0.14 19.23 -5.30
C SER A 9 -0.78 20.40 -5.65
N LEU A 10 -0.99 20.66 -6.94
CA LEU A 10 -1.96 21.64 -7.41
C LEU A 10 -3.39 21.23 -7.03
N ALA A 11 -3.74 19.96 -7.24
CA ALA A 11 -5.05 19.44 -6.87
C ALA A 11 -5.32 19.56 -5.37
N THR A 12 -4.32 19.26 -4.53
CA THR A 12 -4.38 19.47 -3.08
C THR A 12 -4.63 20.93 -2.72
N LEU A 13 -3.92 21.87 -3.36
CA LEU A 13 -4.10 23.30 -3.10
C LEU A 13 -5.50 23.80 -3.48
N LEU A 14 -6.03 23.35 -4.61
CA LEU A 14 -7.33 23.75 -5.13
C LEU A 14 -8.51 23.12 -4.37
N THR A 15 -8.23 22.20 -3.46
CA THR A 15 -9.26 21.43 -2.77
C THR A 15 -10.20 22.26 -1.90
N PRO A 16 -9.71 23.13 -1.00
CA PRO A 16 -10.61 23.92 -0.16
C PRO A 16 -11.48 24.85 -1.01
N TRP A 17 -10.90 25.42 -2.08
CA TRP A 17 -11.64 26.24 -3.03
C TRP A 17 -12.76 25.44 -3.73
N ALA A 18 -12.44 24.24 -4.22
CA ALA A 18 -13.42 23.38 -4.88
C ALA A 18 -14.54 22.94 -3.93
N ALA A 19 -14.20 22.62 -2.67
CA ALA A 19 -15.16 22.27 -1.63
C ALA A 19 -16.17 23.40 -1.33
N ASN A 20 -15.72 24.65 -1.38
CA ASN A 20 -16.58 25.81 -1.16
C ASN A 20 -17.51 26.14 -2.35
N HIS A 21 -17.18 25.68 -3.55
CA HIS A 21 -17.97 25.98 -4.75
C HIS A 21 -19.07 24.95 -5.01
N SER A 22 -18.72 23.66 -5.06
CA SER A 22 -19.71 22.59 -5.24
C SER A 22 -19.15 21.22 -4.92
N THR A 23 -20.02 20.29 -4.56
CA THR A 23 -19.66 18.87 -4.41
C THR A 23 -19.08 18.30 -5.72
N LEU A 24 -19.61 18.71 -6.88
CA LEU A 24 -19.10 18.26 -8.18
C LEU A 24 -17.66 18.73 -8.43
N ALA A 25 -17.35 20.00 -8.12
CA ALA A 25 -15.99 20.52 -8.21
C ALA A 25 -15.03 19.78 -7.27
N LEU A 26 -15.47 19.48 -6.04
CA LEU A 26 -14.70 18.69 -5.08
C LEU A 26 -14.42 17.27 -5.60
N LEU A 27 -15.42 16.61 -6.18
CA LEU A 27 -15.25 15.27 -6.76
C LEU A 27 -14.32 15.30 -7.98
N ALA A 28 -14.43 16.32 -8.84
CA ALA A 28 -13.57 16.48 -10.00
C ALA A 28 -12.10 16.68 -9.60
N ILE A 29 -11.81 17.55 -8.62
CA ILE A 29 -10.43 17.78 -8.17
C ILE A 29 -9.85 16.55 -7.45
N ARG A 30 -10.68 15.78 -6.74
CA ARG A 30 -10.30 14.50 -6.11
C ARG A 30 -9.98 13.43 -7.16
N ALA A 31 -10.78 13.33 -8.21
CA ALA A 31 -10.51 12.41 -9.32
C ALA A 31 -9.20 12.77 -10.04
N PHE A 32 -8.97 14.07 -10.26
CA PHE A 32 -7.72 14.56 -10.84
C PHE A 32 -6.50 14.30 -9.95
N PHE A 33 -6.64 14.50 -8.63
CA PHE A 33 -5.61 14.15 -7.64
C PHE A 33 -5.23 12.66 -7.74
N GLY A 34 -6.23 11.76 -7.75
CA GLY A 34 -5.99 10.32 -7.86
C GLY A 34 -5.33 9.91 -9.17
N LEU A 35 -5.72 10.54 -10.29
CA LEU A 35 -5.08 10.31 -11.59
C LEU A 35 -3.60 10.72 -11.57
N ALA A 36 -3.29 11.88 -10.97
CA ALA A 36 -1.92 12.38 -10.85
C ALA A 36 -1.07 11.52 -9.89
N GLU A 37 -1.65 11.05 -8.79
CA GLU A 37 -0.96 10.20 -7.80
C GLU A 37 -0.69 8.79 -8.32
N GLY A 38 -1.53 8.26 -9.22
CA GLY A 38 -1.43 6.89 -9.75
C GLY A 38 -0.09 6.55 -10.42
N VAL A 39 0.70 7.54 -10.83
CA VAL A 39 2.04 7.34 -11.41
C VAL A 39 3.13 7.08 -10.37
N ALA A 40 2.87 7.27 -9.07
CA ALA A 40 3.87 7.24 -8.01
C ALA A 40 4.55 5.86 -7.88
N LEU A 41 3.78 4.80 -7.65
CA LEU A 41 4.32 3.44 -7.46
C LEU A 41 5.03 2.89 -8.71
N PRO A 42 4.49 3.03 -9.95
CA PRO A 42 5.21 2.59 -11.15
C PRO A 42 6.50 3.38 -11.40
N SER A 43 6.48 4.70 -11.15
CA SER A 43 7.66 5.56 -11.29
C SER A 43 8.75 5.13 -10.30
N MET A 44 8.39 4.85 -9.05
CA MET A 44 9.30 4.36 -8.01
C MET A 44 9.97 3.05 -8.46
N SER A 45 9.19 2.03 -8.81
CA SER A 45 9.71 0.73 -9.26
C SER A 45 10.63 0.86 -10.48
N THR A 46 10.26 1.69 -11.45
CA THR A 46 11.06 1.92 -12.66
C THR A 46 12.37 2.62 -12.34
N LEU A 47 12.35 3.66 -11.49
CA LEU A 47 13.55 4.41 -11.12
C LEU A 47 14.50 3.53 -10.31
N SER A 48 13.98 2.82 -9.29
CA SER A 48 14.77 1.85 -8.52
C SER A 48 15.39 0.79 -9.42
N SER A 49 14.71 0.39 -10.49
CA SER A 49 15.27 -0.58 -11.45
C SER A 49 16.48 -0.06 -12.23
N ARG A 50 16.54 1.24 -12.48
CA ARG A 50 17.61 1.88 -13.27
C ARG A 50 18.80 2.31 -12.40
N TRP A 51 18.53 2.70 -11.16
CA TRP A 51 19.50 3.33 -10.27
C TRP A 51 20.16 2.37 -9.27
N PHE A 52 19.59 1.20 -9.02
CA PHE A 52 20.16 0.23 -8.07
C PHE A 52 20.55 -1.09 -8.77
N PRO A 53 21.64 -1.74 -8.33
CA PRO A 53 22.00 -3.07 -8.77
C PRO A 53 20.96 -4.10 -8.31
N THR A 54 20.92 -5.27 -8.95
CA THR A 54 19.86 -6.27 -8.72
C THR A 54 19.76 -6.72 -7.25
N HIS A 55 20.89 -6.83 -6.55
CA HIS A 55 20.95 -7.29 -5.16
C HIS A 55 20.52 -6.22 -4.13
N GLU A 56 20.56 -4.92 -4.48
CA GLU A 56 20.14 -3.83 -3.59
C GLU A 56 18.74 -3.29 -3.92
N ARG A 57 18.18 -3.65 -5.08
CA ARG A 57 16.89 -3.14 -5.56
C ARG A 57 15.75 -3.38 -4.56
N ALA A 58 15.70 -4.55 -3.94
CA ALA A 58 14.66 -4.88 -2.97
C ALA A 58 14.73 -3.95 -1.75
N SER A 59 15.94 -3.67 -1.25
CA SER A 59 16.17 -2.73 -0.14
C SER A 59 15.75 -1.31 -0.51
N ALA A 60 16.09 -0.83 -1.71
CA ALA A 60 15.70 0.50 -2.18
C ALA A 60 14.17 0.68 -2.25
N VAL A 61 13.46 -0.34 -2.75
CA VAL A 61 11.99 -0.35 -2.78
C VAL A 61 11.42 -0.41 -1.36
N ALA A 62 12.00 -1.22 -0.47
CA ALA A 62 11.56 -1.32 0.92
C ALA A 62 11.71 0.01 1.68
N VAL A 63 12.83 0.72 1.51
CA VAL A 63 13.04 2.06 2.08
C VAL A 63 12.00 3.05 1.55
N SER A 64 11.68 2.97 0.26
CA SER A 64 10.66 3.84 -0.36
C SER A 64 9.25 3.55 0.20
N MET A 65 8.90 2.28 0.38
CA MET A 65 7.64 1.86 1.03
C MET A 65 7.57 2.26 2.51
N ALA A 66 8.68 2.19 3.23
CA ALA A 66 8.75 2.69 4.60
C ALA A 66 8.46 4.20 4.66
N GLY A 67 8.98 4.97 3.70
CA GLY A 67 8.65 6.39 3.53
C GLY A 67 7.15 6.62 3.29
N PHE A 68 6.50 5.79 2.49
CA PHE A 68 5.05 5.83 2.25
C PHE A 68 4.25 5.64 3.56
N HIS A 69 4.60 4.63 4.38
CA HIS A 69 3.95 4.40 5.67
C HIS A 69 4.22 5.52 6.68
N LEU A 70 5.45 6.06 6.72
CA LEU A 70 5.79 7.19 7.57
C LEU A 70 5.01 8.46 7.16
N GLY A 71 4.78 8.64 5.86
CA GLY A 71 3.90 9.69 5.33
C GLY A 71 2.50 9.64 5.93
N ASN A 72 1.90 8.44 6.04
CA ASN A 72 0.59 8.27 6.69
C ASN A 72 0.64 8.69 8.17
N VAL A 73 1.67 8.28 8.91
CA VAL A 73 1.85 8.64 10.32
C VAL A 73 1.95 10.16 10.50
N VAL A 74 2.83 10.81 9.72
CA VAL A 74 3.00 12.27 9.76
C VAL A 74 1.72 12.98 9.35
N GLY A 75 1.06 12.51 8.28
CA GLY A 75 -0.20 13.06 7.79
C GLY A 75 -1.31 13.00 8.83
N LEU A 76 -1.50 11.84 9.46
CA LEU A 76 -2.53 11.64 10.49
C LEU A 76 -2.27 12.47 11.74
N ILE A 77 -1.03 12.66 12.17
CA ILE A 77 -0.70 13.44 13.37
C ILE A 77 -0.78 14.94 13.09
N LEU A 78 -0.19 15.40 11.99
CA LEU A 78 -0.03 16.83 11.72
C LEU A 78 -1.34 17.48 11.28
N THR A 79 -2.14 16.78 10.47
CA THR A 79 -3.39 17.32 9.90
C THR A 79 -4.36 17.85 10.97
N PRO A 80 -4.73 17.11 12.03
CA PRO A 80 -5.62 17.61 13.08
C PRO A 80 -5.05 18.79 13.87
N ILE A 81 -3.74 18.79 14.12
CA ILE A 81 -3.06 19.89 14.86
C ILE A 81 -3.20 21.18 14.05
N MET A 82 -2.91 21.11 12.76
CA MET A 82 -3.05 22.24 11.83
C MET A 82 -4.51 22.68 11.73
N MET A 83 -5.46 21.75 11.54
CA MET A 83 -6.88 22.06 11.48
C MET A 83 -7.39 22.78 12.72
N SER A 84 -6.92 22.38 13.90
CA SER A 84 -7.34 22.99 15.18
C SER A 84 -6.77 24.39 15.45
N SER A 85 -5.64 24.74 14.84
CA SER A 85 -4.92 26.00 15.10
C SER A 85 -5.07 27.02 13.97
N LEU A 86 -5.07 26.56 12.71
CA LEU A 86 -5.01 27.39 11.51
C LEU A 86 -6.21 27.15 10.57
N GLY A 87 -7.18 26.35 11.00
CA GLY A 87 -8.42 26.06 10.25
C GLY A 87 -8.29 24.95 9.21
N VAL A 88 -9.42 24.59 8.60
CA VAL A 88 -9.58 23.40 7.75
C VAL A 88 -8.72 23.43 6.48
N SER A 89 -8.43 24.61 5.95
CA SER A 89 -7.64 24.77 4.72
C SER A 89 -6.13 24.61 4.95
N SER A 90 -5.66 24.73 6.19
CA SER A 90 -4.23 24.75 6.51
C SER A 90 -3.46 23.48 6.09
N PRO A 91 -3.96 22.23 6.27
CA PRO A 91 -3.20 21.05 5.86
C PRO A 91 -2.99 21.01 4.35
N PHE A 92 -3.98 21.44 3.57
CA PHE A 92 -3.90 21.49 2.11
C PHE A 92 -2.81 22.43 1.63
N THR A 93 -2.73 23.63 2.23
CA THR A 93 -1.68 24.60 1.89
C THR A 93 -0.28 24.09 2.26
N PHE A 94 -0.14 23.45 3.41
CA PHE A 94 1.15 22.92 3.89
C PHE A 94 1.64 21.75 3.04
N PHE A 95 0.81 20.71 2.84
CA PHE A 95 1.21 19.54 2.05
C PHE A 95 1.40 19.87 0.57
N SER A 96 0.62 20.82 0.02
CA SER A 96 0.87 21.33 -1.33
C SER A 96 2.24 22.01 -1.42
N SER A 97 2.56 22.91 -0.48
CA SER A 97 3.85 23.60 -0.43
C SER A 97 5.01 22.64 -0.28
N LEU A 98 4.88 21.63 0.60
CA LEU A 98 5.89 20.59 0.77
C LEU A 98 6.12 19.80 -0.53
N GLY A 99 5.06 19.45 -1.25
CA GLY A 99 5.16 18.77 -2.54
C GLY A 99 5.81 19.64 -3.62
N LEU A 100 5.58 20.95 -3.62
CA LEU A 100 6.26 21.89 -4.53
C LEU A 100 7.75 22.03 -4.19
N VAL A 101 8.12 22.12 -2.91
CA VAL A 101 9.52 22.10 -2.48
C VAL A 101 10.18 20.80 -2.93
N TRP A 102 9.55 19.65 -2.68
CA TRP A 102 10.04 18.37 -3.15
C TRP A 102 10.20 18.34 -4.68
N LEU A 103 9.23 18.87 -5.43
CA LEU A 103 9.28 18.94 -6.90
C LEU A 103 10.50 19.72 -7.38
N THR A 104 10.82 20.85 -6.74
CA THR A 104 12.02 21.61 -7.10
C THR A 104 13.28 20.78 -6.88
N THR A 105 13.42 20.12 -5.72
CA THR A 105 14.57 19.24 -5.46
C THR A 105 14.64 18.08 -6.44
N TRP A 106 13.50 17.52 -6.85
CA TRP A 106 13.42 16.40 -7.77
C TRP A 106 13.85 16.78 -9.18
N VAL A 107 13.36 17.91 -9.71
CA VAL A 107 13.66 18.37 -11.07
C VAL A 107 15.14 18.70 -11.24
N TYR A 108 15.78 19.26 -10.22
CA TYR A 108 17.21 19.57 -10.28
C TYR A 108 18.12 18.39 -9.91
N GLY A 109 17.66 17.50 -9.03
CA GLY A 109 18.50 16.44 -8.45
C GLY A 109 18.40 15.06 -9.10
N VAL A 110 17.30 14.73 -9.79
CA VAL A 110 17.02 13.36 -10.22
C VAL A 110 16.94 13.24 -11.74
N THR A 111 17.79 12.38 -12.29
CA THR A 111 17.78 12.03 -13.72
C THR A 111 17.20 10.64 -13.98
N THR A 112 16.72 10.43 -15.21
CA THR A 112 16.07 9.16 -15.58
C THR A 112 17.08 8.00 -15.65
N ASN A 113 18.27 8.26 -16.19
CA ASN A 113 19.36 7.29 -16.21
C ASN A 113 20.51 7.80 -15.34
N PRO A 114 21.19 6.89 -14.62
CA PRO A 114 22.34 7.27 -13.79
C PRO A 114 23.47 7.92 -14.63
N GLN A 115 23.62 7.54 -15.90
CA GLN A 115 24.64 8.10 -16.80
C GLN A 115 24.45 9.59 -17.08
N ASP A 116 23.20 10.06 -17.04
CA ASP A 116 22.84 11.46 -17.31
C ASP A 116 22.97 12.32 -16.04
N SER A 117 23.25 11.71 -14.88
CA SER A 117 23.34 12.41 -13.60
C SER A 117 24.65 13.20 -13.50
N PRO A 118 24.60 14.52 -13.23
CA PRO A 118 25.81 15.30 -12.99
C PRO A 118 26.43 15.02 -11.61
N PHE A 119 25.68 14.39 -10.69
CA PHE A 119 26.11 14.15 -9.31
C PHE A 119 26.73 12.76 -9.08
N ILE A 120 26.70 11.87 -10.08
CA ILE A 120 27.15 10.48 -9.90
C ILE A 120 28.67 10.35 -10.06
N SER A 121 29.28 9.52 -9.22
CA SER A 121 30.70 9.18 -9.38
C SER A 121 30.91 8.10 -10.45
N LYS A 122 32.07 8.11 -11.13
CA LYS A 122 32.40 7.07 -12.12
C LYS A 122 32.45 5.67 -11.50
N SER A 123 32.89 5.55 -10.24
CA SER A 123 32.92 4.29 -9.49
C SER A 123 31.53 3.75 -9.20
N GLU A 124 30.60 4.62 -8.77
CA GLU A 124 29.22 4.24 -8.51
C GLU A 124 28.48 3.85 -9.80
N LEU A 125 28.70 4.59 -10.89
CA LEU A 125 28.13 4.24 -12.18
C LEU A 125 28.56 2.84 -12.64
N ARG A 126 29.84 2.49 -12.46
CA ARG A 126 30.36 1.14 -12.74
C ARG A 126 29.70 0.10 -11.85
N LEU A 127 29.59 0.34 -10.54
CA LEU A 127 28.90 -0.56 -9.61
C LEU A 127 27.46 -0.85 -10.04
N ILE A 128 26.71 0.18 -10.47
CA ILE A 128 25.34 0.03 -10.96
C ILE A 128 25.30 -0.76 -12.27
N GLN A 129 26.24 -0.52 -13.18
CA GLN A 129 26.33 -1.22 -14.47
C GLN A 129 26.73 -2.68 -14.29
N ASP A 130 27.76 -2.97 -13.52
CA ASP A 130 28.27 -4.32 -13.24
C ASP A 130 27.25 -5.14 -12.42
N GLY A 131 26.53 -4.47 -11.51
CA GLY A 131 25.49 -5.08 -10.70
C GLY A 131 24.15 -5.28 -11.42
N LYS A 132 24.02 -4.80 -12.67
CA LYS A 132 22.93 -5.20 -13.57
C LYS A 132 23.37 -6.48 -14.25
N SER A 133 22.81 -7.60 -13.81
CA SER A 133 22.93 -8.87 -14.54
C SER A 133 22.68 -8.62 -16.02
N GLU A 134 23.59 -9.09 -16.89
CA GLU A 134 23.41 -9.24 -18.34
C GLU A 134 22.27 -10.24 -18.66
N SER A 135 21.11 -10.06 -18.03
CA SER A 135 19.87 -10.45 -18.63
C SER A 135 19.67 -9.53 -19.82
N SER A 136 20.29 -9.90 -20.93
CA SER A 136 19.65 -9.76 -22.22
C SER A 136 18.22 -10.25 -22.01
N VAL A 137 17.31 -9.32 -21.76
CA VAL A 137 15.89 -9.58 -21.84
C VAL A 137 15.71 -9.88 -23.32
N LYS A 138 15.94 -11.14 -23.70
CA LYS A 138 15.33 -11.72 -24.89
C LYS A 138 13.92 -11.18 -24.83
N LYS A 139 13.51 -10.46 -25.87
CA LYS A 139 12.13 -10.00 -26.09
C LYS A 139 11.25 -11.25 -26.18
N ASN A 140 11.11 -11.99 -25.08
CA ASN A 140 10.14 -13.04 -24.95
C ASN A 140 8.81 -12.30 -24.95
N LYS A 141 8.00 -12.62 -25.95
CA LYS A 141 6.63 -12.13 -26.04
C LYS A 141 5.97 -12.39 -24.69
N PHE A 142 5.42 -11.34 -24.08
CA PHE A 142 4.62 -11.49 -22.86
C PHE A 142 3.62 -12.64 -23.07
N PRO A 143 3.47 -13.56 -22.11
CA PRO A 143 2.50 -14.63 -22.25
C PRO A 143 1.12 -14.00 -22.49
N PRO A 144 0.33 -14.55 -23.43
CA PRO A 144 -0.98 -13.98 -23.75
C PRO A 144 -1.84 -13.92 -22.48
N LEU A 145 -2.58 -12.83 -22.30
CA LEU A 145 -3.40 -12.57 -21.10
C LEU A 145 -4.30 -13.77 -20.73
N ARG A 146 -4.87 -14.42 -21.74
CA ARG A 146 -5.69 -15.64 -21.58
C ARG A 146 -4.92 -16.76 -20.88
N HIS A 147 -3.63 -16.92 -21.15
CA HIS A 147 -2.81 -17.95 -20.52
C HIS A 147 -2.53 -17.62 -19.05
N LEU A 148 -2.23 -16.36 -18.71
CA LEU A 148 -2.09 -15.94 -17.31
C LEU A 148 -3.37 -16.21 -16.51
N LEU A 149 -4.51 -15.76 -17.03
CA LEU A 149 -5.81 -15.89 -16.37
C LEU A 149 -6.38 -17.33 -16.40
N SER A 150 -5.76 -18.25 -17.15
CA SER A 150 -6.19 -19.66 -17.15
C SER A 150 -5.71 -20.44 -15.92
N LYS A 151 -4.75 -19.91 -15.15
CA LYS A 151 -4.08 -20.62 -14.05
C LYS A 151 -4.61 -20.16 -12.69
N LEU A 152 -4.89 -21.11 -11.81
CA LEU A 152 -5.39 -20.85 -10.45
C LEU A 152 -4.42 -20.04 -9.56
N PRO A 153 -3.08 -20.23 -9.61
CA PRO A 153 -2.14 -19.38 -8.87
C PRO A 153 -2.25 -17.89 -9.20
N THR A 154 -2.57 -17.54 -10.45
CA THR A 154 -2.84 -16.16 -10.87
C THR A 154 -4.05 -15.59 -10.14
N TRP A 155 -5.14 -16.35 -10.06
CA TRP A 155 -6.34 -15.94 -9.32
C TRP A 155 -6.10 -15.84 -7.82
N ALA A 156 -5.25 -16.70 -7.24
CA ALA A 156 -4.89 -16.61 -5.84
C ALA A 156 -4.22 -15.27 -5.51
N ILE A 157 -3.33 -14.79 -6.39
CA ILE A 157 -2.70 -13.46 -6.29
C ILE A 157 -3.72 -12.34 -6.46
N ILE A 158 -4.61 -12.43 -7.47
CA ILE A 158 -5.62 -11.40 -7.72
C ILE A 158 -6.55 -11.26 -6.52
N PHE A 159 -7.08 -12.36 -5.99
CA PHE A 159 -7.95 -12.33 -4.80
C PHE A 159 -7.20 -11.88 -3.54
N ALA A 160 -5.95 -12.32 -3.35
CA ALA A 160 -5.14 -11.82 -2.25
C ALA A 160 -4.96 -10.29 -2.33
N ASN A 161 -4.67 -9.76 -3.52
CA ASN A 161 -4.49 -8.32 -3.68
C ASN A 161 -5.81 -7.53 -3.52
N ILE A 162 -6.93 -8.09 -3.98
CA ILE A 162 -8.29 -7.56 -3.73
C ILE A 162 -8.55 -7.43 -2.23
N THR A 163 -8.39 -8.51 -1.48
CA THR A 163 -8.70 -8.55 -0.05
C THR A 163 -7.72 -7.71 0.78
N ASN A 164 -6.45 -7.67 0.38
CA ASN A 164 -5.46 -6.81 1.03
C ASN A 164 -5.79 -5.32 0.85
N ASN A 165 -6.06 -4.88 -0.39
CA ASN A 165 -6.45 -3.50 -0.67
C ASN A 165 -7.79 -3.14 -0.01
N TRP A 166 -8.76 -4.06 -0.02
CA TRP A 166 -10.04 -3.87 0.65
C TRP A 166 -9.86 -3.46 2.11
N GLY A 167 -9.15 -4.27 2.90
CA GLY A 167 -8.98 -4.00 4.33
C GLY A 167 -8.03 -2.83 4.60
N TYR A 168 -6.97 -2.67 3.80
CA TYR A 168 -6.03 -1.55 3.92
C TYR A 168 -6.73 -0.20 3.79
N PHE A 169 -7.50 0.01 2.72
CA PHE A 169 -8.13 1.30 2.44
C PHE A 169 -9.36 1.57 3.32
N VAL A 170 -10.06 0.52 3.77
CA VAL A 170 -11.12 0.65 4.78
C VAL A 170 -10.54 1.19 6.07
N LEU A 171 -9.48 0.56 6.60
CA LEU A 171 -8.83 1.00 7.83
C LEU A 171 -8.21 2.39 7.64
N LEU A 172 -7.57 2.68 6.50
CA LEU A 172 -7.01 4.00 6.24
C LEU A 172 -8.06 5.12 6.25
N SER A 173 -9.19 4.91 5.57
CA SER A 173 -10.19 5.95 5.35
C SER A 173 -11.12 6.14 6.55
N TRP A 174 -11.49 5.04 7.21
CA TRP A 174 -12.55 5.04 8.22
C TRP A 174 -12.05 4.95 9.66
N MET A 175 -10.78 4.63 9.92
CA MET A 175 -10.27 4.47 11.29
C MET A 175 -10.39 5.75 12.14
N PRO A 176 -10.03 6.96 11.67
CA PRO A 176 -10.22 8.17 12.47
C PRO A 176 -11.70 8.45 12.75
N VAL A 177 -12.56 8.18 11.76
CA VAL A 177 -14.02 8.33 11.89
C VAL A 177 -14.55 7.34 12.91
N TYR A 178 -14.15 6.08 12.86
CA TYR A 178 -14.54 5.03 13.79
C TYR A 178 -14.24 5.41 15.24
N PHE A 179 -13.02 5.87 15.54
CA PHE A 179 -12.68 6.31 16.89
C PHE A 179 -13.54 7.50 17.34
N LYS A 180 -13.75 8.48 16.46
CA LYS A 180 -14.58 9.64 16.74
C LYS A 180 -16.04 9.27 16.95
N THR A 181 -16.62 8.39 16.14
CA THR A 181 -18.06 8.09 16.17
C THR A 181 -18.44 7.04 17.22
N VAL A 182 -17.59 6.02 17.43
CA VAL A 182 -17.90 4.90 18.34
C VAL A 182 -17.46 5.21 19.76
N PHE A 183 -16.27 5.79 19.94
CA PHE A 183 -15.71 6.06 21.27
C PHE A 183 -15.81 7.54 21.67
N ASN A 184 -16.38 8.39 20.82
CA ASN A 184 -16.54 9.82 21.05
C ASN A 184 -15.25 10.53 21.48
N VAL A 185 -14.09 10.02 21.06
CA VAL A 185 -12.80 10.65 21.35
C VAL A 185 -12.61 11.88 20.48
N ASN A 186 -11.91 12.89 21.01
CA ASN A 186 -11.65 14.10 20.26
C ASN A 186 -10.78 13.79 19.02
N LEU A 187 -10.81 14.69 18.02
CA LEU A 187 -10.12 14.48 16.75
C LEU A 187 -8.61 14.26 16.92
N LYS A 188 -7.99 14.94 17.89
CA LYS A 188 -6.55 14.81 18.19
C LYS A 188 -6.21 13.42 18.74
N GLN A 189 -7.02 12.88 19.65
CA GLN A 189 -6.86 11.54 20.20
C GLN A 189 -7.17 10.47 19.14
N ALA A 190 -8.24 10.63 18.36
CA ALA A 190 -8.57 9.72 17.26
C ALA A 190 -7.41 9.58 16.27
N ALA A 191 -6.75 10.70 15.94
CA ALA A 191 -5.58 10.72 15.09
C ALA A 191 -4.38 10.02 15.70
N TRP A 192 -4.11 10.22 17.01
CA TRP A 192 -3.05 9.51 17.71
C TRP A 192 -3.29 8.00 17.74
N PHE A 193 -4.51 7.57 18.06
CA PHE A 193 -4.93 6.16 18.00
C PHE A 193 -4.85 5.58 16.60
N SER A 194 -4.96 6.41 15.56
CA SER A 194 -4.82 5.97 14.17
C SER A 194 -3.36 5.91 13.70
N ALA A 195 -2.49 6.78 14.22
CA ALA A 195 -1.08 6.84 13.80
C ALA A 195 -0.24 5.65 14.29
N VAL A 196 -0.48 5.18 15.51
CA VAL A 196 0.24 4.05 16.12
C VAL A 196 0.16 2.77 15.26
N PRO A 197 -1.04 2.29 14.85
CA PRO A 197 -1.16 1.12 13.98
C PRO A 197 -0.35 1.18 12.67
N TRP A 198 -0.27 2.36 12.04
CA TRP A 198 0.50 2.54 10.80
C TRP A 198 2.01 2.50 11.06
N GLY A 199 2.47 3.09 12.16
CA GLY A 199 3.87 3.02 12.57
C GLY A 199 4.29 1.58 12.91
N THR A 200 3.46 0.83 13.63
CA THR A 200 3.74 -0.57 13.98
C THR A 200 3.71 -1.48 12.75
N MET A 201 2.84 -1.21 11.77
CA MET A 201 2.82 -1.94 10.50
C MET A 201 4.16 -1.86 9.76
N ALA A 202 4.81 -0.68 9.75
CA ALA A 202 6.11 -0.50 9.12
C ALA A 202 7.20 -1.38 9.78
N ILE A 203 7.22 -1.43 11.12
CA ILE A 203 8.15 -2.28 11.88
C ILE A 203 7.85 -3.76 11.65
N SER A 204 6.57 -4.15 11.69
CA SER A 204 6.15 -5.53 11.49
C SER A 204 6.48 -6.05 10.09
N GLY A 205 6.47 -5.20 9.07
CA GLY A 205 6.85 -5.60 7.71
C GLY A 205 8.31 -6.07 7.62
N TYR A 206 9.22 -5.40 8.35
CA TYR A 206 10.62 -5.85 8.44
C TYR A 206 10.73 -7.21 9.15
N ILE A 207 9.98 -7.39 10.24
CA ILE A 207 9.93 -8.66 10.97
C ILE A 207 9.40 -9.78 10.07
N ALA A 208 8.36 -9.52 9.28
CA ALA A 208 7.77 -10.47 8.35
C ALA A 208 8.77 -10.89 7.26
N GLY A 209 9.51 -9.93 6.69
CA GLY A 209 10.58 -10.21 5.72
C GLY A 209 11.68 -11.08 6.33
N ALA A 210 12.21 -10.69 7.50
CA ALA A 210 13.24 -11.45 8.20
C ALA A 210 12.76 -12.87 8.59
N ALA A 211 11.50 -13.02 8.99
CA ALA A 211 10.90 -14.32 9.30
C ALA A 211 10.78 -15.21 8.04
N SER A 212 10.32 -14.66 6.92
CA SER A 212 10.29 -15.33 5.63
C SER A 212 11.68 -15.84 5.23
N ASP A 213 12.70 -14.97 5.29
CA ASP A 213 14.07 -15.34 4.90
C ASP A 213 14.66 -16.41 5.82
N ARG A 214 14.39 -16.35 7.12
CA ARG A 214 14.83 -17.37 8.08
C ARG A 214 14.21 -18.73 7.77
N LEU A 215 12.91 -18.79 7.43
CA LEU A 215 12.27 -20.05 7.04
C LEU A 215 12.84 -20.61 5.74
N ILE A 216 13.10 -19.76 4.75
CA ILE A 216 13.74 -20.19 3.49
C ILE A 216 15.14 -20.73 3.77
N LYS A 217 15.95 -20.03 4.58
CA LYS A 217 17.31 -20.47 4.97
C LYS A 217 17.30 -21.75 5.81
N ALA A 218 16.24 -22.00 6.56
CA ALA A 218 16.05 -23.24 7.31
C ALA A 218 15.66 -24.44 6.42
N GLY A 219 15.49 -24.24 5.11
CA GLY A 219 15.23 -25.31 4.15
C GLY A 219 13.74 -25.58 3.87
N TYR A 220 12.83 -24.74 4.36
CA TYR A 220 11.42 -24.86 4.00
C TYR A 220 11.19 -24.46 2.53
N SER A 221 10.25 -25.14 1.85
CA SER A 221 9.93 -24.84 0.45
C SER A 221 9.34 -23.44 0.31
N LEU A 222 9.65 -22.77 -0.80
CA LEU A 222 9.18 -21.42 -1.07
C LEU A 222 7.65 -21.32 -1.01
N THR A 223 6.96 -22.29 -1.62
CA THR A 223 5.49 -22.40 -1.56
C THR A 223 4.97 -22.43 -0.13
N LEU A 224 5.58 -23.23 0.75
CA LEU A 224 5.14 -23.33 2.14
C LEU A 224 5.36 -22.01 2.88
N VAL A 225 6.52 -21.37 2.71
CA VAL A 225 6.81 -20.08 3.33
C VAL A 225 5.80 -19.02 2.89
N ARG A 226 5.53 -18.92 1.57
CA ARG A 226 4.53 -17.97 1.05
C ARG A 226 3.13 -18.24 1.58
N LYS A 227 2.74 -19.51 1.75
CA LYS A 227 1.45 -19.89 2.37
C LYS A 227 1.37 -19.52 3.85
N ILE A 228 2.42 -19.77 4.62
CA ILE A 228 2.48 -19.41 6.05
C ILE A 228 2.38 -17.89 6.20
N MET A 229 3.23 -17.13 5.50
CA MET A 229 3.25 -15.67 5.58
C MET A 229 1.90 -15.07 5.21
N GLN A 230 1.28 -15.56 4.14
CA GLN A 230 -0.03 -15.05 3.73
C GLN A 230 -1.15 -15.46 4.70
N SER A 231 -1.08 -16.65 5.29
CA SER A 231 -2.05 -17.10 6.28
C SER A 231 -2.02 -16.22 7.53
N ILE A 232 -0.83 -15.87 8.02
CA ILE A 232 -0.68 -14.88 9.10
C ILE A 232 -1.26 -13.53 8.65
N GLY A 233 -0.95 -13.12 7.42
CA GLY A 233 -1.38 -11.87 6.81
C GLY A 233 -2.89 -11.70 6.64
N PHE A 234 -3.68 -12.78 6.66
CA PHE A 234 -5.14 -12.72 6.50
C PHE A 234 -5.92 -13.26 7.71
N ILE A 235 -5.53 -14.42 8.26
CA ILE A 235 -6.20 -14.97 9.44
C ILE A 235 -5.99 -14.07 10.64
N GLY A 236 -4.77 -13.54 10.82
CA GLY A 236 -4.43 -12.62 11.90
C GLY A 236 -5.31 -11.37 11.94
N PRO A 237 -5.35 -10.57 10.85
CA PRO A 237 -6.24 -9.42 10.78
C PRO A 237 -7.71 -9.80 10.88
N GLY A 238 -8.15 -10.91 10.27
CA GLY A 238 -9.53 -11.40 10.38
C GLY A 238 -9.97 -11.62 11.83
N ILE A 239 -9.15 -12.32 12.63
CA ILE A 239 -9.42 -12.54 14.06
C ILE A 239 -9.40 -11.21 14.82
N ALA A 240 -8.39 -10.36 14.60
CA ALA A 240 -8.27 -9.08 15.29
C ALA A 240 -9.47 -8.16 15.01
N LEU A 241 -9.99 -8.14 13.78
CA LEU A 241 -11.20 -7.38 13.42
C LEU A 241 -12.48 -7.95 14.05
N LEU A 242 -12.57 -9.27 14.25
CA LEU A 242 -13.68 -9.85 15.01
C LEU A 242 -13.60 -9.48 16.49
N CYS A 243 -12.40 -9.52 17.09
CA CYS A 243 -12.18 -9.09 18.47
C CYS A 243 -12.48 -7.60 18.67
N LEU A 244 -12.21 -6.77 17.66
CA LEU A 244 -12.53 -5.34 17.67
C LEU A 244 -14.02 -5.06 17.89
N ASN A 245 -14.93 -5.96 17.49
CA ASN A 245 -16.36 -5.80 17.74
C ASN A 245 -16.71 -5.81 19.24
N TYR A 246 -15.86 -6.40 20.08
CA TYR A 246 -16.04 -6.51 21.53
C TYR A 246 -15.22 -5.46 22.32
N ALA A 247 -14.61 -4.50 21.63
CA ALA A 247 -13.81 -3.46 22.27
C ALA A 247 -14.70 -2.47 23.03
N ASN A 248 -14.53 -2.41 24.35
CA ASN A 248 -15.28 -1.50 25.23
C ASN A 248 -14.61 -0.13 25.42
N SER A 249 -13.37 0.05 24.94
CA SER A 249 -12.62 1.30 25.05
C SER A 249 -11.82 1.62 23.79
N ALA A 250 -11.53 2.91 23.59
CA ALA A 250 -10.68 3.36 22.48
C ALA A 250 -9.28 2.71 22.52
N VAL A 251 -8.72 2.52 23.71
CA VAL A 251 -7.40 1.87 23.87
C VAL A 251 -7.45 0.42 23.42
N THR A 252 -8.45 -0.34 23.86
CA THR A 252 -8.63 -1.75 23.44
C THR A 252 -8.86 -1.87 21.93
N ALA A 253 -9.65 -0.95 21.35
CA ALA A 253 -9.86 -0.92 19.90
C ALA A 253 -8.56 -0.61 19.14
N ALA A 254 -7.77 0.34 19.63
CA ALA A 254 -6.46 0.66 19.04
C ALA A 254 -5.50 -0.53 19.10
N VAL A 255 -5.50 -1.31 20.19
CA VAL A 255 -4.69 -2.54 20.29
C VAL A 255 -5.11 -3.57 19.23
N TYR A 256 -6.40 -3.83 19.05
CA TYR A 256 -6.87 -4.77 18.02
C TYR A 256 -6.57 -4.29 16.60
N ILE A 257 -6.76 -3.00 16.30
CA ILE A 257 -6.43 -2.43 15.00
C ILE A 257 -4.92 -2.45 14.74
N THR A 258 -4.12 -2.18 15.77
CA THR A 258 -2.64 -2.29 15.73
C THR A 258 -2.22 -3.71 15.40
N ALA A 259 -2.81 -4.70 16.07
CA ALA A 259 -2.56 -6.12 15.78
C ALA A 259 -2.99 -6.47 14.35
N ALA A 260 -4.16 -6.02 13.90
CA ALA A 260 -4.65 -6.26 12.55
C ALA A 260 -3.70 -5.70 11.49
N LEU A 261 -3.31 -4.43 11.58
CA LEU A 261 -2.39 -3.83 10.60
C LEU A 261 -0.99 -4.46 10.66
N SER A 262 -0.47 -4.74 11.86
CA SER A 262 0.83 -5.40 12.02
C SER A 262 0.83 -6.78 11.38
N LEU A 263 -0.18 -7.61 11.66
CA LEU A 263 -0.28 -8.95 11.06
C LEU A 263 -0.48 -8.86 9.55
N SER A 264 -1.27 -7.88 9.06
CA SER A 264 -1.47 -7.68 7.62
C SER A 264 -0.18 -7.38 6.84
N SER A 265 0.85 -6.82 7.50
CA SER A 265 2.15 -6.58 6.88
C SER A 265 2.83 -7.87 6.38
N PHE A 266 2.50 -9.03 6.96
CA PHE A 266 3.02 -10.33 6.52
C PHE A 266 2.58 -10.68 5.10
N SER A 267 1.49 -10.10 4.60
CA SER A 267 1.09 -10.24 3.19
C SER A 267 2.14 -9.69 2.21
N GLN A 268 3.00 -8.76 2.63
CA GLN A 268 4.13 -8.30 1.80
C GLN A 268 5.14 -9.43 1.57
N ALA A 269 5.41 -10.27 2.57
CA ALA A 269 6.27 -11.45 2.45
C ALA A 269 5.53 -12.70 1.88
N GLY A 270 4.20 -12.62 1.79
CA GLY A 270 3.32 -13.63 1.20
C GLY A 270 3.06 -13.36 -0.28
N PHE A 271 1.89 -12.80 -0.62
CA PHE A 271 1.45 -12.71 -2.02
C PHE A 271 2.29 -11.76 -2.89
N LEU A 272 2.81 -10.67 -2.32
CA LEU A 272 3.49 -9.63 -3.09
C LEU A 272 4.78 -10.16 -3.72
N LEU A 273 5.60 -10.89 -2.94
CA LEU A 273 6.78 -11.57 -3.45
C LEU A 273 6.43 -12.74 -4.36
N ASN A 274 5.32 -13.44 -4.09
CA ASN A 274 4.91 -14.59 -4.88
C ASN A 274 4.67 -14.26 -6.37
N ILE A 275 4.32 -13.02 -6.70
CA ILE A 275 4.18 -12.56 -8.09
C ILE A 275 5.48 -12.74 -8.88
N GLN A 276 6.62 -12.44 -8.26
CA GLN A 276 7.94 -12.58 -8.87
C GLN A 276 8.36 -14.05 -8.94
N ASP A 277 7.98 -14.84 -7.93
CA ASP A 277 8.29 -16.27 -7.86
C ASP A 277 7.60 -17.06 -9.00
N ILE A 278 6.30 -16.79 -9.25
CA ILE A 278 5.54 -17.55 -10.26
C ILE A 278 5.75 -17.07 -11.70
N ALA A 279 6.04 -15.78 -11.90
CA ALA A 279 5.98 -15.13 -13.20
C ALA A 279 7.10 -14.09 -13.39
N PRO A 280 8.39 -14.44 -13.24
CA PRO A 280 9.48 -13.45 -13.20
C PRO A 280 9.58 -12.59 -14.46
N GLN A 281 9.25 -13.13 -15.63
CA GLN A 281 9.32 -12.41 -16.92
C GLN A 281 8.17 -11.42 -17.14
N CYS A 282 7.02 -11.64 -16.49
CA CYS A 282 5.83 -10.80 -16.64
C CYS A 282 5.27 -10.31 -15.28
N ALA A 283 6.08 -10.33 -14.23
CA ALA A 283 5.69 -9.98 -12.87
C ALA A 283 5.08 -8.58 -12.78
N GLY A 284 5.64 -7.60 -13.50
CA GLY A 284 5.09 -6.24 -13.56
C GLY A 284 3.70 -6.17 -14.19
N PHE A 285 3.45 -6.96 -15.25
CA PHE A 285 2.15 -7.02 -15.92
C PHE A 285 1.10 -7.72 -15.03
N LEU A 286 1.46 -8.85 -14.43
CA LEU A 286 0.60 -9.56 -13.49
C LEU A 286 0.28 -8.70 -12.25
N HIS A 287 1.29 -8.03 -11.69
CA HIS A 287 1.11 -7.08 -10.60
C HIS A 287 0.16 -5.95 -10.99
N GLY A 288 0.27 -5.42 -12.21
CA GLY A 288 -0.65 -4.39 -12.72
C GLY A 288 -2.12 -4.84 -12.79
N ILE A 289 -2.37 -6.07 -13.25
CA ILE A 289 -3.74 -6.65 -13.28
C ILE A 289 -4.27 -6.81 -11.85
N ALA A 290 -3.49 -7.45 -10.98
CA ALA A 290 -3.87 -7.68 -9.59
C ALA A 290 -4.10 -6.34 -8.86
N ASN A 291 -3.22 -5.35 -9.06
CA ASN A 291 -3.33 -4.02 -8.48
C ASN A 291 -4.57 -3.28 -8.97
N SER A 292 -4.90 -3.35 -10.26
CA SER A 292 -6.12 -2.73 -10.81
C SER A 292 -7.37 -3.31 -10.16
N ALA A 293 -7.45 -4.64 -10.02
CA ALA A 293 -8.56 -5.29 -9.33
C ALA A 293 -8.60 -4.92 -7.83
N GLY A 294 -7.43 -4.82 -7.19
CA GLY A 294 -7.29 -4.39 -5.80
C GLY A 294 -7.75 -2.95 -5.56
N THR A 295 -7.36 -2.02 -6.42
CA THR A 295 -7.80 -0.62 -6.36
C THR A 295 -9.30 -0.50 -6.60
N PHE A 296 -9.87 -1.26 -7.53
CA PHE A 296 -11.32 -1.29 -7.72
C PHE A 296 -12.03 -1.78 -6.46
N ALA A 297 -11.52 -2.85 -5.83
CA ALA A 297 -12.05 -3.35 -4.56
C ALA A 297 -11.94 -2.32 -3.44
N ALA A 298 -10.86 -1.54 -3.37
CA ALA A 298 -10.70 -0.45 -2.42
C ALA A 298 -11.74 0.67 -2.62
N ILE A 299 -12.03 1.04 -3.87
CA ILE A 299 -13.09 2.03 -4.17
C ILE A 299 -14.44 1.51 -3.67
N VAL A 300 -14.78 0.27 -4.02
CA VAL A 300 -16.04 -0.37 -3.62
C VAL A 300 -16.13 -0.50 -2.09
N SER A 301 -15.06 -0.92 -1.42
CA SER A 301 -15.04 -1.12 0.03
C SER A 301 -15.18 0.19 0.79
N THR A 302 -14.50 1.26 0.34
CA THR A 302 -14.50 2.55 1.02
C THR A 302 -15.85 3.24 0.91
N ILE A 303 -16.47 3.20 -0.28
CA ILE A 303 -17.84 3.71 -0.50
C ILE A 303 -18.86 2.82 0.23
N GLY A 304 -18.70 1.50 0.10
CA GLY A 304 -19.56 0.51 0.72
C GLY A 304 -19.60 0.63 2.24
N THR A 305 -18.46 0.90 2.89
CA THR A 305 -18.41 1.13 4.36
C THR A 305 -19.33 2.27 4.77
N GLY A 306 -19.36 3.37 4.01
CA GLY A 306 -20.21 4.53 4.31
C GLY A 306 -21.70 4.18 4.26
N TYR A 307 -22.15 3.50 3.20
CA TYR A 307 -23.53 3.06 3.08
C TYR A 307 -23.89 2.01 4.15
N PHE A 308 -23.01 1.06 4.43
CA PHE A 308 -23.22 0.05 5.48
C PHE A 308 -23.42 0.70 6.85
N VAL A 309 -22.56 1.64 7.22
CA VAL A 309 -22.66 2.36 8.49
C VAL A 309 -23.94 3.21 8.54
N GLN A 310 -24.32 3.85 7.43
CA GLN A 310 -25.56 4.63 7.35
C GLN A 310 -26.81 3.76 7.49
N TRP A 311 -26.84 2.57 6.89
CA TRP A 311 -28.01 1.70 6.87
C TRP A 311 -28.15 0.85 8.13
N LEU A 312 -27.05 0.27 8.61
CA LEU A 312 -27.04 -0.65 9.75
C LEU A 312 -26.70 0.04 11.07
N GLY A 313 -26.29 1.31 11.03
CA GLY A 313 -25.93 2.10 12.21
C GLY A 313 -24.66 1.63 12.93
N SER A 314 -23.93 0.66 12.39
CA SER A 314 -22.78 0.04 13.07
C SER A 314 -21.66 -0.36 12.12
N PHE A 315 -20.43 -0.10 12.54
CA PHE A 315 -19.22 -0.59 11.87
C PHE A 315 -19.06 -2.11 12.00
N GLN A 316 -19.68 -2.75 12.99
CA GLN A 316 -19.42 -4.16 13.31
C GLN A 316 -19.78 -5.10 12.16
N ALA A 317 -20.90 -4.84 11.46
CA ALA A 317 -21.30 -5.63 10.31
C ALA A 317 -20.25 -5.59 9.19
N PHE A 318 -19.70 -4.40 8.91
CA PHE A 318 -18.71 -4.22 7.86
C PHE A 318 -17.33 -4.80 8.25
N LEU A 319 -16.94 -4.67 9.51
CA LEU A 319 -15.72 -5.30 10.05
C LEU A 319 -15.81 -6.83 9.98
N THR A 320 -16.99 -7.39 10.27
CA THR A 320 -17.27 -8.83 10.18
C THR A 320 -17.23 -9.32 8.74
N LEU A 321 -17.81 -8.55 7.79
CA LEU A 321 -17.69 -8.83 6.36
C LEU A 321 -16.23 -8.85 5.90
N THR A 322 -15.45 -7.85 6.34
CA THR A 322 -14.02 -7.75 6.00
C THR A 322 -13.24 -8.94 6.58
N ALA A 323 -13.53 -9.36 7.81
CA ALA A 323 -12.95 -10.56 8.41
C ALA A 323 -13.31 -11.84 7.64
N ALA A 324 -14.57 -11.99 7.21
CA ALA A 324 -15.00 -13.12 6.40
C ALA A 324 -14.25 -13.19 5.06
N LEU A 325 -14.07 -12.04 4.38
CA LEU A 325 -13.29 -11.96 3.15
C LEU A 325 -11.83 -12.38 3.36
N TYR A 326 -11.22 -11.96 4.48
CA TYR A 326 -9.88 -12.42 4.85
C TYR A 326 -9.80 -13.95 4.98
N PHE A 327 -10.73 -14.58 5.70
CA PHE A 327 -10.72 -16.03 5.88
C PHE A 327 -10.98 -16.79 4.57
N ILE A 328 -11.98 -16.38 3.78
CA ILE A 328 -12.29 -17.00 2.49
C ILE A 328 -11.06 -16.93 1.56
N THR A 329 -10.42 -15.77 1.51
CA THR A 329 -9.23 -15.58 0.66
C THR A 329 -8.04 -16.37 1.18
N ALA A 330 -7.87 -16.49 2.51
CA ALA A 330 -6.83 -17.33 3.11
C ALA A 330 -7.02 -18.81 2.75
N VAL A 331 -8.25 -19.31 2.75
CA VAL A 331 -8.56 -20.68 2.31
C VAL A 331 -8.20 -20.85 0.83
N PHE A 332 -8.68 -19.95 -0.03
CA PHE A 332 -8.38 -20.00 -1.46
C PHE A 332 -6.87 -19.93 -1.75
N TRP A 333 -6.14 -19.06 -1.04
CA TRP A 333 -4.70 -18.96 -1.13
C TRP A 333 -3.99 -20.26 -0.77
N ASN A 334 -4.35 -20.87 0.37
CA ASN A 334 -3.71 -22.10 0.81
C ASN A 334 -3.97 -23.28 -0.11
N LEU A 335 -5.13 -23.31 -0.78
CA LEU A 335 -5.46 -24.35 -1.76
C LEU A 335 -4.68 -24.18 -3.07
N TYR A 336 -4.59 -22.96 -3.61
CA TYR A 336 -4.19 -22.74 -5.01
C TYR A 336 -2.88 -21.97 -5.22
N ALA A 337 -2.31 -21.34 -4.18
CA ALA A 337 -1.02 -20.67 -4.32
C ALA A 337 0.12 -21.69 -4.46
N THR A 338 1.06 -21.35 -5.34
CA THR A 338 2.37 -22.01 -5.46
C THR A 338 3.45 -20.94 -5.45
N GLY A 339 4.63 -21.27 -4.94
CA GLY A 339 5.86 -20.49 -5.09
C GLY A 339 6.79 -21.05 -6.17
N GLU A 340 6.36 -22.08 -6.90
CA GLU A 340 7.09 -22.59 -8.06
C GLU A 340 6.77 -21.77 -9.31
N ARG A 341 7.72 -21.72 -10.24
CA ARG A 341 7.57 -20.98 -11.48
C ARG A 341 6.47 -21.58 -12.35
N VAL A 342 5.49 -20.75 -12.73
CA VAL A 342 4.36 -21.13 -13.60
C VAL A 342 4.53 -20.57 -15.01
N PHE A 343 5.18 -19.42 -15.18
CA PHE A 343 5.32 -18.69 -16.45
C PHE A 343 6.77 -18.31 -16.81
#